data_AF-A0A5E4LBR8-F1
#
_entry.id   AF-A0A5E4LBR8-F1
#
_cell.length_a   1.000
_cell.length_b   1.000
_cell.length_c   1.000
_cell.angle_alpha   90.00
_cell.angle_beta   90.00
_cell.angle_gamma   90.00
#
_symmetry.space_group_name_H-M   'P 1'
#
loop_
_entity.id
_entity.type
_entity.pdbx_description
1 polymer ?
#
loop_
_entity_poly.entity_id
_entity_poly.type
_entity_poly.pdbx_seq_one_letter_code
_entity_poly.pdbx_strand_id
1 'polypeptide(L)'
;MSWNFEDYDFHRETMYVDANGYPRFIHNKKLVHREVEEQTLCRKLEPDEIVHHINGNKMDFRPDNLKQYPNQKVHEEAHKNQKRETGEWHGRTTDIGWIFDLISNIVGAIGKRDIKQGILFFVIGIIIGLVLHSVYPQWDINTISCITVCFPLIILFIILIASIRRKWNLYGRKWAIFGTVIAVCGFIISITSITNPIVGFIGMCIIFAGVLFTFAQDNV
;
A
#
# COMPACT_ATOMS: atom_id res chain seq x y z
N MET A 1 3.37 40.66 13.58
CA MET A 1 2.57 39.48 13.98
C MET A 1 3.50 38.29 13.88
N SER A 2 3.99 37.78 15.01
CA SER A 2 4.92 36.64 15.05
C SER A 2 4.11 35.35 14.88
N TRP A 3 4.26 34.70 13.74
CA TRP A 3 3.64 33.41 13.46
C TRP A 3 4.24 32.32 14.35
N ASN A 4 3.41 31.62 15.11
CA ASN A 4 3.84 30.54 15.99
C ASN A 4 3.49 29.19 15.34
N PHE A 5 4.49 28.35 15.12
CA PHE A 5 4.37 27.12 14.33
C PHE A 5 3.45 26.07 14.98
N GLU A 6 3.19 26.20 16.28
CA GLU A 6 2.33 25.29 17.06
C GLU A 6 0.85 25.36 16.67
N ASP A 7 0.37 26.46 16.08
CA ASP A 7 -1.02 26.56 15.63
C ASP A 7 -1.31 25.70 14.38
N TYR A 8 -0.28 25.25 13.63
CA TYR A 8 -0.47 24.44 12.42
C TYR A 8 -0.85 22.98 12.72
N ASP A 9 -0.59 22.49 13.93
CA ASP A 9 -0.99 21.13 14.33
C ASP A 9 -2.52 21.00 14.51
N PHE A 10 -3.23 22.14 14.60
CA PHE A 10 -4.67 22.22 14.85
C PHE A 10 -5.56 21.79 13.67
N HIS A 11 -4.99 21.42 12.52
CA HIS A 11 -5.77 21.12 11.31
C HIS A 11 -5.57 19.74 10.70
N ARG A 12 -4.80 18.82 11.30
CA ARG A 12 -4.73 17.45 10.76
C ARG A 12 -6.09 16.75 10.73
N GLU A 13 -7.00 17.11 11.64
CA GLU A 13 -8.37 16.61 11.69
C GLU A 13 -9.27 17.14 10.56
N THR A 14 -8.83 18.19 9.85
CA THR A 14 -9.59 18.83 8.77
C THR A 14 -8.98 18.58 7.40
N MET A 15 -8.08 17.60 7.25
CA MET A 15 -7.42 17.29 5.99
C MET A 15 -7.60 15.83 5.56
N TYR A 16 -7.51 15.57 4.26
CA TYR A 16 -7.36 14.23 3.68
C TYR A 16 -6.22 14.24 2.64
N VAL A 17 -5.58 13.09 2.45
CA VAL A 17 -4.55 12.91 1.42
C VAL A 17 -5.23 12.45 0.13
N ASP A 18 -4.98 13.15 -0.98
CA ASP A 18 -5.53 12.77 -2.28
C ASP A 18 -4.79 11.59 -2.92
N ALA A 19 -5.28 11.11 -4.07
CA ALA A 19 -4.67 10.00 -4.79
C ALA A 19 -3.22 10.26 -5.26
N ASN A 20 -2.81 11.53 -5.31
CA ASN A 20 -1.46 11.94 -5.68
C ASN A 20 -0.55 12.15 -4.45
N GLY A 21 -1.04 11.82 -3.25
CA GLY A 21 -0.31 11.96 -1.99
C GLY A 21 -0.25 13.40 -1.48
N TYR A 22 -1.10 14.31 -1.97
CA TYR A 22 -1.13 15.69 -1.51
C TYR A 22 -2.24 15.92 -0.48
N PRO A 23 -1.91 16.51 0.69
CA PRO A 23 -2.91 16.90 1.67
C PRO A 23 -3.80 18.03 1.16
N ARG A 24 -5.09 17.87 1.38
CA ARG A 24 -6.15 18.82 1.05
C ARG A 24 -7.05 19.07 2.25
N PHE A 25 -7.52 20.29 2.40
CA PHE A 25 -8.55 20.57 3.40
C PHE A 25 -9.88 19.93 3.02
N ILE A 26 -10.57 19.31 3.98
CA ILE A 26 -11.87 18.64 3.80
C ILE A 26 -12.94 19.64 3.36
N HIS A 27 -12.95 20.84 3.96
CA HIS A 27 -14.04 21.80 3.78
C HIS A 27 -14.04 22.48 2.40
N ASN A 28 -12.88 22.72 1.78
CA ASN A 28 -12.76 23.44 0.50
C ASN A 28 -11.97 22.69 -0.58
N LYS A 29 -11.40 21.52 -0.27
CA LYS A 29 -10.59 20.66 -1.17
C LYS A 29 -9.32 21.33 -1.72
N LYS A 30 -8.91 22.50 -1.20
CA LYS A 30 -7.68 23.18 -1.58
C LYS A 30 -6.45 22.43 -1.08
N LEU A 31 -5.36 22.54 -1.82
CA LEU A 31 -4.04 22.02 -1.44
C LEU A 31 -3.50 22.80 -0.25
N VAL A 32 -3.12 22.09 0.82
CA VAL A 32 -2.68 22.70 2.08
C VAL A 32 -1.44 23.55 1.85
N HIS A 33 -0.42 23.00 1.21
CA HIS A 33 0.83 23.71 0.90
C HIS A 33 0.63 24.97 0.06
N ARG A 34 -0.40 25.02 -0.80
CA ARG A 34 -0.71 26.22 -1.58
C ARG A 34 -1.30 27.32 -0.70
N GLU A 35 -2.21 26.96 0.21
CA GLU A 35 -2.80 27.92 1.16
C GLU A 35 -1.73 28.47 2.13
N VAL A 36 -0.79 27.64 2.59
CA VAL A 36 0.36 28.08 3.42
C VAL A 36 1.18 29.14 2.69
N GLU A 37 1.49 28.89 1.43
CA GLU A 37 2.31 29.81 0.62
C GLU A 37 1.54 31.11 0.34
N GLU A 38 0.24 31.05 0.06
CA GLU A 38 -0.63 32.23 -0.09
C GLU A 38 -0.63 33.11 1.18
N GLN A 39 -0.70 32.47 2.35
CA GLN A 39 -0.63 33.16 3.64
C GLN A 39 0.76 33.77 3.88
N THR A 40 1.82 33.05 3.54
CA THR A 40 3.21 33.51 3.66
C THR A 40 3.50 34.72 2.77
N LEU A 41 2.99 34.71 1.54
CA LEU A 41 3.13 35.81 0.58
C LEU A 41 2.17 36.97 0.82
N CYS A 42 1.19 36.83 1.72
CA CYS A 42 0.11 37.78 1.95
C CYS A 42 -0.69 38.13 0.68
N ARG A 43 -0.78 37.21 -0.29
CA ARG A 43 -1.57 37.35 -1.52
C ARG A 43 -2.02 35.98 -2.03
N LYS A 44 -3.05 35.96 -2.88
CA LYS A 44 -3.41 34.73 -3.60
C LYS A 44 -2.33 34.38 -4.62
N LEU A 45 -2.13 33.08 -4.84
CA LEU A 45 -1.28 32.57 -5.89
C LEU A 45 -2.05 32.60 -7.21
N GLU A 46 -1.39 33.06 -8.26
CA GLU A 46 -1.91 33.03 -9.62
C GLU A 46 -2.12 31.57 -10.07
N PRO A 47 -3.06 31.31 -11.00
CA PRO A 47 -3.37 29.95 -11.44
C PRO A 47 -2.15 29.17 -11.93
N ASP A 48 -1.20 29.87 -12.58
CA ASP A 48 0.00 29.27 -13.15
C ASP A 48 1.12 29.06 -12.12
N GLU A 49 1.05 29.70 -10.94
CA GLU A 49 2.09 29.57 -9.92
C GLU A 49 2.06 28.17 -9.28
N ILE A 50 3.25 27.57 -9.18
CA ILE A 50 3.46 26.21 -8.66
C ILE A 50 4.23 26.29 -7.35
N VAL A 51 3.77 25.59 -6.32
CA VAL A 51 4.47 25.48 -5.04
C VAL A 51 5.12 24.11 -4.92
N HIS A 52 6.41 24.10 -4.59
CA HIS A 52 7.23 22.90 -4.49
C HIS A 52 7.75 22.70 -3.07
N HIS A 53 7.81 21.43 -2.62
CA HIS A 53 8.43 21.07 -1.34
C HIS A 53 9.92 20.79 -1.59
N ILE A 54 10.81 21.60 -1.02
CA ILE A 54 12.25 21.52 -1.24
C ILE A 54 12.81 20.17 -0.77
N ASN A 55 12.38 19.67 0.39
CA ASN A 55 12.82 18.38 0.93
C ASN A 55 12.05 17.16 0.38
N GLY A 56 11.11 17.36 -0.55
CA GLY A 56 10.27 16.29 -1.11
C GLY A 56 9.19 15.72 -0.18
N ASN A 57 9.16 16.10 1.10
CA ASN A 57 8.13 15.66 2.04
C ASN A 57 6.85 16.50 1.89
N LYS A 58 5.82 15.90 1.28
CA LYS A 58 4.50 16.53 1.03
C LYS A 58 3.70 16.86 2.29
N MET A 59 4.15 16.42 3.47
CA MET A 59 3.53 16.70 4.78
C MET A 59 4.26 17.82 5.55
N ASP A 60 5.38 18.33 5.03
CA ASP A 60 6.17 19.39 5.67
C ASP A 60 5.84 20.76 5.08
N PHE A 61 4.91 21.46 5.72
CA PHE A 61 4.39 22.75 5.29
C PHE A 61 5.13 23.95 5.91
N ARG A 62 6.35 23.77 6.43
CA ARG A 62 7.14 24.92 6.86
C ARG A 62 7.35 25.88 5.69
N PRO A 63 7.13 27.20 5.84
CA PRO A 63 7.37 28.17 4.76
C PRO A 63 8.77 28.03 4.15
N ASP A 64 9.80 27.81 4.98
CA ASP A 64 11.18 27.60 4.51
C ASP A 64 11.39 26.33 3.68
N ASN A 65 10.45 25.37 3.75
CA ASN A 65 10.46 24.15 2.95
C ASN A 65 9.61 24.28 1.67
N LEU A 66 8.86 25.37 1.52
CA LEU A 66 8.05 25.64 0.35
C LEU A 66 8.78 26.62 -0.58
N LYS A 67 8.68 26.37 -1.87
CA LYS A 67 9.24 27.26 -2.89
C LYS A 67 8.24 27.47 -4.01
N GLN A 68 7.86 28.71 -4.20
CA GLN A 68 7.00 29.13 -5.30
C GLN A 68 7.79 29.31 -6.60
N TYR A 69 7.19 28.87 -7.70
CA TYR A 69 7.65 29.07 -9.06
C TYR A 69 6.57 29.78 -9.87
N PRO A 70 6.93 30.67 -10.82
CA PRO A 70 5.97 31.45 -11.59
C PRO A 70 5.14 30.60 -12.55
N ASN A 71 5.67 29.45 -12.98
CA ASN A 71 4.99 28.51 -13.86
C ASN A 71 5.64 27.13 -13.81
N GLN A 72 4.95 26.15 -14.40
CA GLN A 72 5.40 24.76 -14.51
C GLN A 72 6.73 24.61 -15.25
N LYS A 73 7.01 25.44 -16.27
CA LYS A 73 8.27 25.36 -17.03
C LYS A 73 9.48 25.71 -16.16
N VAL A 74 9.39 26.77 -15.36
CA VAL A 74 10.48 27.16 -14.44
C VAL A 74 10.66 26.13 -13.33
N HIS A 75 9.56 25.54 -12.84
CA HIS A 75 9.61 24.42 -11.89
C HIS A 75 10.36 23.21 -12.47
N GLU A 76 10.08 22.82 -13.72
CA GLU A 76 10.78 21.74 -14.41
C GLU A 76 12.26 22.04 -14.68
N GLU A 77 12.59 23.29 -15.03
CA GLU A 77 13.98 23.72 -15.18
C GLU A 77 14.74 23.63 -13.87
N ALA A 78 14.11 23.98 -12.73
CA ALA A 78 14.70 23.80 -11.42
C ALA A 78 15.01 22.32 -11.11
N HIS A 79 14.10 21.39 -11.44
CA HIS A 79 14.36 19.95 -11.33
C HIS A 79 15.54 19.49 -12.18
N LYS A 80 15.65 19.99 -13.42
CA LYS A 80 16.76 19.67 -14.32
C LYS A 80 18.10 20.18 -13.77
N ASN A 81 18.11 21.40 -13.22
CA ASN A 81 19.32 21.98 -12.64
C ASN A 81 19.74 21.25 -11.37
N GLN A 82 18.80 20.94 -10.47
CA GLN A 82 19.08 20.15 -9.27
C GLN A 82 19.65 18.77 -9.62
N LYS A 83 19.11 18.10 -10.65
CA LYS A 83 19.67 16.83 -11.14
C LYS A 83 21.11 16.97 -11.62
N ARG A 84 21.43 18.05 -12.34
CA ARG A 84 22.79 18.30 -12.84
C ARG A 84 23.78 18.51 -11.70
N GLU A 85 23.36 19.19 -10.63
CA GLU A 85 24.20 19.50 -9.48
C GLU A 85 24.38 18.31 -8.52
N THR A 86 23.29 17.61 -8.22
CA THR A 86 23.28 16.55 -7.19
C THR A 86 23.39 15.13 -7.75
N GLY A 87 23.15 14.95 -9.05
CA GLY A 87 22.97 13.63 -9.66
C GLY A 87 21.61 12.97 -9.37
N GLU A 88 20.80 13.54 -8.47
CA GLU A 88 19.55 12.94 -7.98
C GLU A 88 18.30 13.69 -8.49
N TRP A 89 17.21 12.95 -8.76
CA TRP A 89 15.90 13.53 -9.06
C TRP A 89 15.08 13.62 -7.76
N HIS A 90 14.78 14.83 -7.28
CA HIS A 90 13.85 15.04 -6.15
C HIS A 90 12.35 14.92 -6.53
N GLY A 91 12.04 14.53 -7.77
CA GLY A 91 10.67 14.44 -8.30
C GLY A 91 10.07 13.02 -8.38
N ARG A 92 10.80 12.00 -7.97
CA ARG A 92 10.31 10.62 -7.85
C ARG A 92 11.20 9.93 -6.84
N THR A 93 10.63 9.51 -5.71
CA THR A 93 11.33 8.65 -4.77
C THR A 93 11.99 7.53 -5.56
N THR A 94 13.29 7.38 -5.37
CA THR A 94 14.11 6.40 -6.06
C THR A 94 13.53 5.00 -5.88
N ASP A 95 13.21 4.37 -7.02
CA ASP A 95 13.07 2.93 -7.39
C ASP A 95 12.52 1.84 -6.46
N ILE A 96 12.19 2.11 -5.21
CA ILE A 96 11.42 1.22 -4.31
C ILE A 96 10.51 2.02 -3.38
N GLY A 97 10.56 3.36 -3.42
CA GLY A 97 9.66 4.22 -2.65
C GLY A 97 8.18 3.93 -2.91
N TRP A 98 7.80 3.64 -4.16
CA TRP A 98 6.44 3.20 -4.49
C TRP A 98 6.06 1.87 -3.84
N ILE A 99 7.03 0.97 -3.60
CA ILE A 99 6.81 -0.29 -2.87
C ILE A 99 6.57 0.03 -1.40
N PHE A 100 7.35 0.91 -0.79
CA PHE A 100 7.11 1.34 0.59
C PHE A 100 5.80 2.11 0.75
N ASP A 101 5.43 2.97 -0.20
CA ASP A 101 4.16 3.68 -0.22
C ASP A 101 3.00 2.70 -0.44
N LEU A 102 3.16 1.71 -1.31
CA LEU A 102 2.20 0.62 -1.52
C LEU A 102 2.05 -0.23 -0.25
N ILE A 103 3.15 -0.65 0.37
CA ILE A 103 3.16 -1.39 1.63
C ILE A 103 2.52 -0.55 2.72
N SER A 104 2.85 0.72 2.84
CA SER A 104 2.31 1.65 3.84
C SER A 104 0.81 1.87 3.62
N ASN A 105 0.35 2.00 2.37
CA ASN A 105 -1.07 2.10 2.03
C ASN A 105 -1.82 0.79 2.30
N ILE A 106 -1.22 -0.37 1.99
CA ILE A 106 -1.77 -1.69 2.33
C ILE A 106 -1.83 -1.85 3.86
N VAL A 107 -0.78 -1.45 4.58
CA VAL A 107 -0.70 -1.48 6.04
C VAL A 107 -1.73 -0.55 6.69
N GLY A 108 -1.84 0.68 6.19
CA GLY A 108 -2.87 1.63 6.60
C GLY A 108 -4.28 1.10 6.32
N ALA A 109 -4.47 0.44 5.18
CA ALA A 109 -5.74 -0.15 4.78
C ALA A 109 -6.13 -1.37 5.62
N ILE A 110 -5.17 -2.24 5.97
CA ILE A 110 -5.38 -3.43 6.81
C ILE A 110 -5.60 -3.01 8.28
N GLY A 111 -5.09 -1.86 8.69
CA GLY A 111 -5.24 -1.32 10.03
C GLY A 111 -4.24 -1.93 11.01
N LYS A 112 -3.69 -1.10 11.91
CA LYS A 112 -2.60 -1.48 12.84
C LYS A 112 -2.91 -2.70 13.71
N ARG A 113 -4.19 -3.01 13.96
CA ARG A 113 -4.63 -4.16 14.75
C ARG A 113 -4.45 -5.48 13.99
N ASP A 114 -4.79 -5.51 12.71
CA ASP A 114 -4.74 -6.73 11.90
C ASP A 114 -3.29 -7.07 11.51
N ILE A 115 -2.40 -6.07 11.37
CA ILE A 115 -0.95 -6.30 11.15
C ILE A 115 -0.28 -6.92 12.37
N LYS A 116 -0.58 -6.43 13.57
CA LYS A 116 -0.04 -7.00 14.81
C LYS A 116 -0.45 -8.46 14.96
N GLN A 117 -1.68 -8.81 14.57
CA GLN A 117 -2.12 -10.21 14.56
C GLN A 117 -1.38 -11.03 13.49
N GLY A 118 -1.20 -10.50 12.27
CA GLY A 118 -0.42 -11.18 11.23
C GLY A 118 1.02 -11.49 11.65
N ILE A 119 1.72 -10.52 12.24
CA ILE A 119 3.08 -10.69 12.77
C ILE A 119 3.09 -11.71 13.92
N LEU A 120 2.12 -11.64 14.83
CA LEU A 120 2.01 -12.59 15.93
C LEU A 120 1.85 -14.03 15.43
N PHE A 121 0.97 -14.27 14.44
CA PHE A 121 0.78 -15.60 13.85
C PHE A 121 2.03 -16.10 13.11
N PHE A 122 2.76 -15.19 12.44
CA PHE A 122 4.02 -15.54 11.79
C PHE A 122 5.09 -16.01 12.80
N VAL A 123 5.25 -15.26 13.91
CA VAL A 123 6.18 -15.62 14.99
C VAL A 123 5.78 -16.95 15.65
N ILE A 124 4.48 -17.14 15.93
CA ILE A 124 3.97 -18.42 16.47
C ILE A 124 4.28 -19.58 15.52
N GLY A 125 4.11 -19.38 14.21
CA GLY A 125 4.43 -20.39 13.20
C GLY A 125 5.89 -20.82 13.19
N ILE A 126 6.81 -19.85 13.32
CA ILE A 126 8.26 -20.14 13.44
C ILE A 126 8.53 -20.95 14.71
N ILE A 127 7.95 -20.55 15.85
CA ILE A 127 8.17 -21.24 17.13
C ILE A 127 7.64 -22.68 17.07
N ILE A 128 6.43 -22.90 16.56
CA ILE A 128 5.86 -24.25 16.36
C ILE A 128 6.78 -25.09 15.47
N GLY A 129 7.31 -24.49 14.41
CA GLY A 129 8.29 -25.10 13.53
C GLY A 129 9.53 -25.64 14.24
N LEU A 130 10.15 -24.78 15.05
CA LEU A 130 11.34 -25.14 15.83
C LEU A 130 11.03 -26.23 16.87
N VAL A 131 9.87 -26.17 17.51
CA VAL A 131 9.43 -27.21 18.47
C VAL A 131 9.20 -28.53 17.74
N LEU A 132 8.49 -28.54 16.60
CA LEU A 132 8.26 -29.76 15.82
C LEU A 132 9.57 -30.36 15.32
N HIS A 133 10.54 -29.55 14.89
CA HIS A 133 11.86 -30.05 14.53
C HIS A 133 12.58 -30.72 15.70
N SER A 134 12.46 -30.17 16.91
CA SER A 134 13.05 -30.77 18.11
C SER A 134 12.39 -32.09 18.54
N VAL A 135 11.08 -32.22 18.32
CA VAL A 135 10.29 -33.41 18.71
C VAL A 135 10.36 -34.51 17.65
N TYR A 136 10.47 -34.13 16.36
CA TYR A 136 10.48 -35.05 15.22
C TYR A 136 11.73 -34.86 14.35
N PRO A 137 12.93 -35.20 14.85
CA PRO A 137 14.18 -35.02 14.11
C PRO A 137 14.26 -35.89 12.84
N GLN A 138 13.43 -36.92 12.72
CA GLN A 138 13.35 -37.79 11.54
C GLN A 138 12.57 -37.16 10.37
N TRP A 139 11.89 -36.03 10.57
CA TRP A 139 11.22 -35.32 9.47
C TRP A 139 12.25 -34.60 8.61
N ASP A 140 12.13 -34.73 7.29
CA ASP A 140 13.03 -34.04 6.37
C ASP A 140 12.77 -32.53 6.35
N ILE A 141 13.77 -31.79 5.89
CA ILE A 141 13.75 -30.32 5.88
C ILE A 141 12.64 -29.72 5.00
N ASN A 142 12.16 -30.44 3.99
CA ASN A 142 11.07 -30.00 3.11
C ASN A 142 9.73 -30.12 3.84
N THR A 143 9.53 -31.19 4.62
CA THR A 143 8.35 -31.38 5.47
C THR A 143 8.27 -30.28 6.54
N ILE A 144 9.39 -29.97 7.18
CA ILE A 144 9.45 -28.89 8.18
C ILE A 144 9.23 -27.53 7.51
N SER A 145 9.90 -27.26 6.38
CA SER A 145 9.73 -26.01 5.62
C SER A 145 8.28 -25.76 5.19
N CYS A 146 7.57 -26.80 4.75
CA CYS A 146 6.14 -26.68 4.44
C CYS A 146 5.31 -26.24 5.65
N ILE A 147 5.57 -26.79 6.84
CA ILE A 147 4.81 -26.43 8.04
C ILE A 147 5.21 -25.04 8.53
N THR A 148 6.48 -24.68 8.50
CA THR A 148 6.97 -23.40 9.03
C THR A 148 6.72 -22.22 8.11
N VAL A 149 6.66 -22.44 6.79
CA VAL A 149 6.52 -21.38 5.79
C VAL A 149 5.13 -21.37 5.21
N CYS A 150 4.58 -22.52 4.79
CA CYS A 150 3.26 -22.54 4.16
C CYS A 150 2.14 -22.29 5.18
N PHE A 151 2.21 -22.85 6.39
CA PHE A 151 1.15 -22.67 7.39
C PHE A 151 0.92 -21.20 7.80
N PRO A 152 1.97 -20.40 8.08
CA PRO A 152 1.79 -18.98 8.39
C PRO A 152 1.32 -18.17 7.18
N LEU A 153 1.77 -18.51 5.97
CA LEU A 153 1.32 -17.85 4.75
C LEU A 153 -0.17 -18.10 4.48
N ILE A 154 -0.67 -19.30 4.77
CA ILE A 154 -2.11 -19.63 4.71
C ILE A 154 -2.90 -18.78 5.70
N ILE A 155 -2.44 -18.70 6.95
CA ILE A 155 -3.13 -17.91 7.97
C ILE A 155 -3.13 -16.42 7.59
N LEU A 156 -1.99 -15.88 7.13
CA LEU A 156 -1.90 -14.51 6.62
C LEU A 156 -2.85 -14.28 5.44
N PHE A 157 -2.96 -15.24 4.53
CA PHE A 157 -3.86 -15.16 3.38
C PHE A 157 -5.34 -15.21 3.80
N ILE A 158 -5.71 -16.07 4.76
CA ILE A 158 -7.06 -16.11 5.33
C ILE A 158 -7.40 -14.79 6.03
N ILE A 159 -6.47 -14.23 6.82
CA ILE A 159 -6.63 -12.93 7.48
C ILE A 159 -6.79 -11.80 6.45
N LEU A 160 -6.00 -11.83 5.38
CA LEU A 160 -6.10 -10.87 4.28
C LEU A 160 -7.47 -10.95 3.61
N ILE A 161 -7.96 -12.15 3.28
CA ILE A 161 -9.30 -12.35 2.72
C ILE A 161 -10.38 -11.86 3.69
N ALA A 162 -10.25 -12.15 4.98
CA ALA A 162 -11.20 -11.69 6.00
C ALA A 162 -11.18 -10.14 6.15
N SER A 163 -10.02 -9.51 6.07
CA SER A 163 -9.85 -8.06 6.13
C SER A 163 -10.43 -7.38 4.88
N ILE A 164 -10.16 -7.93 3.69
CA ILE A 164 -10.77 -7.51 2.43
C ILE A 164 -12.30 -7.67 2.51
N ARG A 165 -12.80 -8.80 3.03
CA ARG A 165 -14.23 -9.06 3.20
C ARG A 165 -14.92 -8.08 4.14
N ARG A 166 -14.27 -7.65 5.24
CA ARG A 166 -14.82 -6.58 6.11
C ARG A 166 -15.03 -5.27 5.34
N LYS A 167 -14.10 -4.92 4.45
CA LYS A 167 -14.22 -3.72 3.61
C LYS A 167 -15.21 -3.89 2.44
N TRP A 168 -15.35 -5.10 1.91
CA TRP A 168 -16.22 -5.42 0.77
C TRP A 168 -17.71 -5.56 1.10
N ASN A 169 -18.11 -5.46 2.37
CA ASN A 169 -19.53 -5.27 2.73
C ASN A 169 -20.14 -4.00 2.09
N LEU A 170 -19.33 -3.13 1.45
CA LEU A 170 -19.77 -2.01 0.62
C LEU A 170 -20.05 -2.34 -0.85
N TYR A 171 -19.55 -3.45 -1.42
CA TYR A 171 -19.59 -3.73 -2.87
C TYR A 171 -20.40 -4.98 -3.30
N GLY A 172 -21.19 -5.56 -2.37
CA GLY A 172 -22.16 -6.60 -2.70
C GLY A 172 -21.67 -8.04 -2.51
N ARG A 173 -22.55 -8.87 -1.95
CA ARG A 173 -22.28 -10.19 -1.34
C ARG A 173 -21.79 -11.27 -2.32
N LYS A 174 -22.00 -11.12 -3.63
CA LYS A 174 -21.71 -12.14 -4.65
C LYS A 174 -20.21 -12.25 -4.99
N TRP A 175 -19.52 -11.12 -5.12
CA TRP A 175 -18.08 -11.08 -5.46
C TRP A 175 -17.18 -11.59 -4.33
N ALA A 176 -17.60 -11.43 -3.07
CA ALA A 176 -16.85 -11.93 -1.91
C ALA A 176 -16.81 -13.45 -1.83
N ILE A 177 -17.89 -14.14 -2.21
CA ILE A 177 -17.94 -15.61 -2.25
C ILE A 177 -17.05 -16.11 -3.38
N PHE A 178 -17.13 -15.49 -4.56
CA PHE A 178 -16.33 -15.86 -5.73
C PHE A 178 -14.82 -15.73 -5.47
N GLY A 179 -14.37 -14.60 -4.92
CA GLY A 179 -12.95 -14.41 -4.58
C GLY A 179 -12.44 -15.39 -3.52
N THR A 180 -13.29 -15.76 -2.54
CA THR A 180 -12.94 -16.76 -1.52
C THR A 180 -12.79 -18.16 -2.13
N VAL A 181 -13.66 -18.54 -3.07
CA VAL A 181 -13.59 -19.85 -3.75
C VAL A 181 -12.32 -19.95 -4.60
N ILE A 182 -12.00 -18.92 -5.39
CA ILE A 182 -10.76 -18.92 -6.22
C ILE A 182 -9.52 -19.05 -5.33
N ALA A 183 -9.48 -18.29 -4.24
CA ALA A 183 -8.39 -18.31 -3.28
C ALA A 183 -8.18 -19.69 -2.63
N VAL A 184 -9.25 -20.34 -2.18
CA VAL A 184 -9.19 -21.68 -1.58
C VAL A 184 -8.79 -22.73 -2.62
N CYS A 185 -9.36 -22.68 -3.82
CA CYS A 185 -9.07 -23.65 -4.86
C CYS A 185 -7.61 -23.50 -5.38
N GLY A 186 -7.11 -22.26 -5.54
CA GLY A 186 -5.70 -22.02 -5.90
C GLY A 186 -4.73 -22.52 -4.82
N PHE A 187 -5.11 -22.41 -3.55
CA PHE A 187 -4.32 -22.93 -2.44
C PHE A 187 -4.27 -24.47 -2.41
N ILE A 188 -5.40 -25.15 -2.61
CA ILE A 188 -5.47 -26.62 -2.70
C ILE A 188 -4.60 -27.12 -3.85
N ILE A 189 -4.61 -26.43 -4.99
CA ILE A 189 -3.75 -26.76 -6.13
C ILE A 189 -2.28 -26.59 -5.79
N SER A 190 -1.91 -25.53 -5.06
CA SER A 190 -0.52 -25.32 -4.68
C SER A 190 0.00 -26.47 -3.81
N ILE A 191 -0.82 -26.95 -2.86
CA ILE A 191 -0.48 -28.14 -2.05
C ILE A 191 -0.37 -29.40 -2.93
N THR A 192 -1.34 -29.66 -3.82
CA THR A 192 -1.31 -30.86 -4.66
C THR A 192 -0.21 -30.82 -5.71
N SER A 193 0.24 -29.64 -6.13
CA SER A 193 1.37 -29.47 -7.06
C SER A 193 2.70 -29.89 -6.43
N ILE A 194 2.84 -29.72 -5.11
CA ILE A 194 4.03 -30.13 -4.37
C ILE A 194 4.13 -31.65 -4.29
N THR A 195 2.99 -32.35 -4.19
CA THR A 195 2.96 -33.82 -4.10
C THR A 195 2.81 -34.51 -5.46
N ASN A 196 2.17 -33.86 -6.44
CA ASN A 196 2.03 -34.33 -7.82
C ASN A 196 1.84 -33.13 -8.79
N PRO A 197 2.90 -32.71 -9.50
CA PRO A 197 2.86 -31.50 -10.33
C PRO A 197 1.88 -31.58 -11.51
N ILE A 198 1.57 -32.79 -12.01
CA ILE A 198 0.60 -32.98 -13.11
C ILE A 198 -0.82 -32.71 -12.61
N VAL A 199 -1.16 -33.22 -11.42
CA VAL A 199 -2.48 -32.97 -10.79
C VAL A 199 -2.65 -31.49 -10.45
N GLY A 200 -1.57 -30.85 -9.98
CA GLY A 200 -1.52 -29.41 -9.76
C GLY A 200 -1.83 -28.59 -11.03
N PHE A 201 -1.16 -28.90 -12.13
CA PHE A 201 -1.36 -28.22 -13.42
C PHE A 201 -2.80 -28.37 -13.94
N ILE A 202 -3.35 -29.60 -13.90
CA ILE A 202 -4.73 -29.87 -14.34
C ILE A 202 -5.74 -29.09 -13.48
N GLY A 203 -5.54 -29.07 -12.15
CA GLY A 203 -6.39 -28.29 -11.25
C GLY A 203 -6.36 -26.79 -11.58
N MET A 204 -5.18 -26.25 -11.92
CA MET A 204 -5.02 -24.84 -12.28
C MET A 204 -5.78 -24.49 -13.56
N CYS A 205 -5.71 -25.34 -14.58
CA CYS A 205 -6.46 -25.17 -15.83
C CYS A 205 -7.98 -25.17 -15.61
N ILE A 206 -8.49 -26.04 -14.71
CA ILE A 206 -9.93 -26.13 -14.42
C ILE A 206 -10.43 -24.86 -13.71
N ILE A 207 -9.69 -24.33 -12.72
CA ILE A 207 -10.07 -23.05 -12.09
C ILE A 207 -10.06 -21.92 -13.12
N PHE A 208 -9.00 -21.84 -13.92
CA PHE A 208 -8.86 -20.76 -14.90
C PHE A 208 -10.01 -20.79 -15.92
N ALA A 209 -10.40 -21.99 -16.37
CA ALA A 209 -11.57 -22.18 -17.23
C ALA A 209 -12.90 -21.79 -16.53
N GLY A 210 -13.09 -22.15 -15.25
CA GLY A 210 -14.26 -21.76 -14.48
C GLY A 210 -14.35 -20.25 -14.24
N VAL A 211 -13.22 -19.58 -14.05
CA VAL A 211 -13.15 -18.11 -13.93
C VAL A 211 -13.53 -17.47 -15.27
N LEU A 212 -12.93 -17.89 -16.38
CA LEU A 212 -13.25 -17.38 -17.72
C LEU A 212 -14.73 -17.60 -18.09
N PHE A 213 -15.29 -18.76 -17.75
CA PHE A 213 -16.70 -19.06 -17.98
C PHE A 213 -17.62 -18.13 -17.19
N THR A 214 -17.29 -17.86 -15.93
CA THR A 214 -18.05 -16.92 -15.09
C THR A 214 -18.01 -15.49 -15.68
N PHE A 215 -16.83 -15.03 -16.10
CA PHE A 215 -16.68 -13.74 -16.77
C PHE A 215 -17.42 -13.66 -18.11
N ALA A 216 -17.57 -14.78 -18.82
CA ALA A 216 -18.34 -14.84 -20.07
C ALA A 216 -19.86 -14.73 -19.85
N GLN A 217 -20.37 -15.28 -18.73
CA GLN A 217 -21.80 -15.18 -18.39
C GLN A 217 -22.24 -13.79 -17.93
N ASP A 218 -21.35 -13.02 -17.31
CA ASP A 218 -21.65 -11.65 -16.85
C ASP A 218 -21.62 -10.59 -17.97
N ASN A 219 -21.19 -10.96 -19.20
CA ASN A 219 -21.10 -10.06 -20.36
C ASN A 219 -22.22 -10.27 -21.41
N VAL A 220 -23.27 -11.03 -21.06
CA VAL A 220 -24.50 -11.24 -21.86
C VAL A 220 -25.69 -10.70 -21.09
#